data_AF-A0A2E5JL50-F1
#
_entry.id   AF-A0A2E5JL50-F1
#
_cell.length_a   1.000
_cell.length_b   1.000
_cell.length_c   1.000
_cell.angle_alpha   90.00
_cell.angle_beta   90.00
_cell.angle_gamma   90.00
#
_symmetry.space_group_name_H-M   'P 1'
#
loop_
_entity.id
_entity.type
_entity.pdbx_description
1 polymer ?
#
loop_
_entity_poly.entity_id
_entity_poly.type
_entity_poly.pdbx_seq_one_letter_code
_entity_poly.pdbx_strand_id
1 'polypeptide(L)'
;MPKSQSENEITSFSFPEFSGAANTSEDASEFLYRDLSQNNPLKVKEKAQIIKAERTQAEKAGFTISPIVREYRGIARQEVDERERRIEDEVQKRLEFLKQQAFDEGFQEGIEQGKAEVFDQTRQMTEEKLTHLTALIQEVLAEKEELLAREKNDTYRLVRNLSKWIVLRELKDDGKYIERLLEKLVTELGSKQNLLIQVNRAQFEAMPEVLDVVQARLGELKNVRVEADSDVSPNGFVIESENGIINGTLEEQFHQLDRLFEAVGLESDE
;
A
#
# COMPACT_ATOMS: atom_id res chain seq x y z
N MET A 1 93.31 -25.28 97.61
CA MET A 1 93.97 -25.13 96.29
C MET A 1 93.20 -25.99 95.30
N PRO A 2 93.04 -25.64 94.01
CA PRO A 2 93.69 -24.56 93.24
C PRO A 2 92.69 -23.53 92.62
N LYS A 3 93.26 -22.45 92.08
CA LYS A 3 92.62 -21.48 91.18
C LYS A 3 92.63 -22.02 89.74
N SER A 4 91.62 -21.70 88.93
CA SER A 4 91.80 -21.58 87.48
C SER A 4 90.86 -20.51 86.92
N GLN A 5 91.45 -19.52 86.26
CA GLN A 5 90.82 -18.47 85.46
C GLN A 5 90.48 -19.00 84.05
N SER A 6 89.81 -18.13 83.26
CA SER A 6 89.49 -18.13 81.82
C SER A 6 88.01 -18.44 81.53
N GLU A 7 87.25 -17.68 80.76
CA GLU A 7 87.41 -16.46 79.96
C GLU A 7 85.98 -15.89 79.79
N ASN A 8 85.77 -14.58 79.98
CA ASN A 8 84.46 -13.97 79.72
C ASN A 8 84.33 -13.70 78.21
N GLU A 9 83.72 -14.62 77.46
CA GLU A 9 83.20 -14.32 76.13
C GLU A 9 81.86 -13.57 76.27
N ILE A 10 81.86 -12.29 75.89
CA ILE A 10 80.63 -11.49 75.81
C ILE A 10 79.96 -11.84 74.48
N THR A 11 78.96 -12.72 74.50
CA THR A 11 78.04 -12.90 73.36
C THR A 11 77.00 -11.79 73.37
N SER A 12 76.85 -11.07 72.25
CA SER A 12 75.79 -10.07 72.06
C SER A 12 74.42 -10.74 72.11
N PHE A 13 73.65 -10.45 73.16
CA PHE A 13 72.29 -10.96 73.31
C PHE A 13 71.32 -10.09 72.50
N SER A 14 70.65 -10.70 71.51
CA SER A 14 69.61 -10.06 70.70
C SER A 14 68.22 -10.45 71.23
N PHE A 15 67.35 -9.45 71.44
CA PHE A 15 65.98 -9.69 71.90
C PHE A 15 65.12 -10.25 70.76
N PRO A 16 64.33 -11.31 70.97
CA PRO A 16 63.34 -11.74 69.99
C PRO A 16 62.16 -10.75 69.95
N GLU A 17 61.75 -10.34 68.74
CA GLU A 17 60.57 -9.50 68.55
C GLU A 17 59.27 -10.24 68.90
N PHE A 18 58.33 -9.52 69.52
CA PHE A 18 57.02 -10.02 69.98
C PHE A 18 55.92 -9.98 68.91
N SER A 19 56.23 -9.64 67.65
CA SER A 19 55.30 -9.69 66.52
C SER A 19 55.38 -11.06 65.84
N GLY A 20 54.27 -11.79 65.79
CA GLY A 20 54.20 -13.20 65.35
C GLY A 20 54.44 -13.50 63.88
N ALA A 21 55.36 -12.79 63.20
CA ALA A 21 55.83 -13.13 61.86
C ALA A 21 57.36 -13.02 61.81
N ALA A 22 58.03 -14.18 61.76
CA ALA A 22 59.48 -14.26 61.64
C ALA A 22 59.94 -13.69 60.29
N ASN A 23 60.44 -12.46 60.28
CA ASN A 23 61.20 -11.90 59.17
C ASN A 23 62.70 -12.05 59.48
N THR A 24 63.35 -12.98 58.80
CA THR A 24 64.81 -13.17 58.84
C THR A 24 65.52 -12.26 57.83
N SER A 25 65.47 -10.96 58.07
CA SER A 25 66.25 -9.96 57.32
C SER A 25 66.82 -8.95 58.31
N GLU A 26 68.14 -8.76 58.31
CA GLU A 26 68.90 -7.82 59.17
C GLU A 26 68.67 -6.34 58.85
N ASP A 27 67.50 -5.96 58.34
CA ASP A 27 67.12 -4.57 58.10
C ASP A 27 66.20 -4.10 59.22
N ALA A 28 66.62 -3.04 59.93
CA ALA A 28 65.83 -2.42 60.98
C ALA A 28 64.52 -1.85 60.38
N SER A 29 63.40 -2.48 60.66
CA SER A 29 62.09 -1.95 60.29
C SER A 29 61.72 -0.77 61.21
N GLU A 30 61.41 0.38 60.62
CA GLU A 30 60.97 1.57 61.34
C GLU A 30 59.61 1.30 62.03
N PHE A 31 59.61 1.31 63.37
CA PHE A 31 58.39 1.15 64.15
C PHE A 31 57.58 2.46 64.14
N LEU A 32 56.59 2.54 63.26
CA LEU A 32 55.67 3.66 63.21
C LEU A 32 54.65 3.57 64.36
N TYR A 33 54.69 4.55 65.27
CA TYR A 33 53.67 4.72 66.31
C TYR A 33 52.29 4.91 65.67
N ARG A 34 51.46 3.86 65.73
CA ARG A 34 50.03 3.99 65.44
C ARG A 34 49.31 4.54 66.66
N ASP A 35 48.64 5.66 66.47
CA ASP A 35 47.83 6.30 67.50
C ASP A 35 46.71 5.34 67.95
N LEU A 36 46.61 5.10 69.27
CA LEU A 36 45.55 4.28 69.89
C LEU A 36 44.15 4.84 69.62
N SER A 37 44.06 6.11 69.20
CA SER A 37 42.81 6.81 68.86
C SER A 37 42.19 6.38 67.53
N GLN A 38 42.89 5.61 66.68
CA GLN A 38 42.31 5.18 65.41
C GLN A 38 41.19 4.17 65.66
N ASN A 39 39.96 4.69 65.56
CA ASN A 39 38.70 3.96 65.51
C ASN A 39 38.82 2.72 64.63
N ASN A 40 39.17 1.59 65.24
CA ASN A 40 39.17 0.31 64.56
C ASN A 40 37.70 -0.02 64.25
N PRO A 41 37.27 -0.05 62.98
CA PRO A 41 35.86 -0.20 62.60
C PRO A 41 35.25 -1.50 63.13
N LEU A 42 36.07 -2.52 63.39
CA LEU A 42 35.67 -3.76 64.05
C LEU A 42 35.28 -3.53 65.52
N LYS A 43 36.10 -2.77 66.27
CA LYS A 43 35.80 -2.40 67.67
C LYS A 43 34.58 -1.50 67.80
N VAL A 44 34.30 -0.66 66.80
CA VAL A 44 33.11 0.22 66.77
C VAL A 44 31.83 -0.61 66.60
N LYS A 45 31.83 -1.61 65.70
CA LYS A 45 30.69 -2.54 65.53
C LYS A 45 30.47 -3.40 66.77
N GLU A 46 31.53 -3.94 67.37
CA GLU A 46 31.45 -4.70 68.62
C GLU A 46 30.92 -3.84 69.78
N LYS A 47 31.42 -2.61 69.94
CA LYS A 47 30.94 -1.65 70.94
C LYS A 47 29.46 -1.33 70.76
N ALA A 48 28.99 -1.10 69.53
CA ALA A 48 27.57 -0.85 69.24
C ALA A 48 26.68 -2.07 69.54
N GLN A 49 27.17 -3.29 69.28
CA GLN A 49 26.46 -4.52 69.63
C GLN A 49 26.37 -4.72 71.15
N ILE A 50 27.44 -4.41 71.89
CA ILE A 50 27.46 -4.47 73.37
C ILE A 50 26.47 -3.46 73.95
N ILE A 51 26.48 -2.21 73.48
CA ILE A 51 25.55 -1.17 73.94
C ILE A 51 24.08 -1.56 73.68
N LYS A 52 23.82 -2.20 72.52
CA LYS A 52 22.49 -2.73 72.18
C LYS A 52 22.08 -3.88 73.09
N ALA A 53 23.00 -4.82 73.37
CA ALA A 53 22.75 -5.93 74.27
C ALA A 53 22.44 -5.44 75.70
N GLU A 54 23.26 -4.52 76.24
CA GLU A 54 23.05 -3.88 77.54
C GLU A 54 21.68 -3.20 77.63
N ARG A 55 21.28 -2.44 76.60
CA ARG A 55 19.94 -1.82 76.53
C ARG A 55 18.83 -2.85 76.56
N THR A 56 18.89 -3.86 75.68
CA THR A 56 17.83 -4.88 75.60
C THR A 56 17.70 -5.72 76.87
N GLN A 57 18.80 -5.93 77.59
CA GLN A 57 18.81 -6.61 78.87
C GLN A 57 18.23 -5.73 79.98
N ALA A 58 18.55 -4.44 80.00
CA ALA A 58 17.96 -3.48 80.93
C ALA A 58 16.44 -3.35 80.74
N GLU A 59 15.96 -3.27 79.49
CA GLU A 59 14.52 -3.26 79.16
C GLU A 59 13.82 -4.54 79.63
N LYS A 60 14.40 -5.72 79.35
CA LYS A 60 13.86 -7.02 79.79
C LYS A 60 13.84 -7.18 81.31
N ALA A 61 14.82 -6.59 82.00
CA ALA A 61 14.92 -6.63 83.46
C ALA A 61 14.10 -5.52 84.16
N GLY A 62 13.42 -4.65 83.41
CA GLY A 62 12.69 -3.50 83.97
C GLY A 62 13.58 -2.46 84.64
N PHE A 63 14.85 -2.39 84.25
CA PHE A 63 15.86 -1.50 84.84
C PHE A 63 16.01 -0.21 84.03
N THR A 64 15.90 0.93 84.69
CA THR A 64 16.04 2.25 84.04
C THR A 64 17.48 2.74 84.13
N ILE A 65 18.16 2.81 82.98
CA ILE A 65 19.51 3.37 82.89
C ILE A 65 19.47 4.88 83.13
N SER A 66 20.32 5.38 84.03
CA SER A 66 20.43 6.82 84.35
C SER A 66 20.72 7.68 83.10
N PRO A 67 20.14 8.90 82.99
CA PRO A 67 20.34 9.80 81.85
C PRO A 67 21.80 10.08 81.51
N ILE A 68 22.64 10.31 82.53
CA ILE A 68 24.07 10.58 82.39
C ILE A 68 24.80 9.39 81.74
N VAL A 69 24.40 8.17 82.12
CA VAL A 69 25.00 6.94 81.60
C VAL A 69 24.56 6.70 80.15
N ARG A 70 23.31 7.02 79.79
CA ARG A 70 22.82 6.91 78.41
C ARG A 70 23.56 7.85 77.47
N GLU A 71 23.87 9.06 77.91
CA GLU A 71 24.59 10.05 77.10
C GLU A 71 26.07 9.68 76.94
N TYR A 72 26.77 9.36 78.04
CA TYR A 72 28.18 8.97 78.01
C TYR A 72 28.45 7.66 77.24
N ARG A 73 27.54 6.68 77.36
CA ARG A 73 27.63 5.41 76.62
C ARG A 73 27.19 5.53 75.15
N GLY A 74 26.59 6.65 74.76
CA GLY A 74 26.11 6.87 73.38
C GLY A 74 24.80 6.15 73.04
N ILE A 75 24.04 5.68 74.03
CA ILE A 75 22.78 4.95 73.85
C ILE A 75 21.76 5.82 73.10
N ALA A 76 21.63 7.09 73.47
CA ALA A 76 20.69 8.03 72.85
C ALA A 76 21.00 8.29 71.37
N ARG A 77 22.29 8.43 71.02
CA ARG A 77 22.73 8.59 69.62
C ARG A 77 22.45 7.32 68.81
N GLN A 78 22.75 6.15 69.37
CA GLN A 78 22.47 4.88 68.72
C GLN A 78 20.97 4.63 68.50
N GLU A 79 20.10 5.05 69.42
CA GLU A 79 18.63 4.98 69.25
C GLU A 79 18.11 5.84 68.10
N VAL A 80 18.64 7.06 67.95
CA VAL A 80 18.31 7.96 66.84
C VAL A 80 18.79 7.37 65.52
N ASP A 81 20.06 6.94 65.45
CA ASP A 81 20.63 6.33 64.24
C ASP A 81 19.88 5.05 63.82
N GLU A 82 19.49 4.19 64.78
CA GLU A 82 18.70 2.98 64.52
C GLU A 82 17.26 3.28 64.07
N ARG A 83 16.71 4.43 64.49
CA ARG A 83 15.39 4.88 64.06
C ARG A 83 15.44 5.48 62.66
N GLU A 84 16.42 6.33 62.39
CA GLU A 84 16.65 6.93 61.07
C GLU A 84 16.90 5.84 60.03
N ARG A 85 17.78 4.87 60.31
CA ARG A 85 17.99 3.72 59.40
C ARG A 85 16.74 2.90 59.14
N ARG A 86 15.89 2.69 60.16
CA ARG A 86 14.61 2.00 59.96
C ARG A 86 13.65 2.79 59.07
N ILE A 87 13.60 4.11 59.24
CA ILE A 87 12.79 4.99 58.40
C ILE A 87 13.33 4.99 56.96
N GLU A 88 14.65 5.09 56.78
CA GLU A 88 15.30 5.01 55.47
C GLU A 88 15.00 3.67 54.78
N ASP A 89 15.17 2.54 55.46
CA ASP A 89 14.87 1.21 54.92
C ASP A 89 13.38 1.08 54.52
N GLU A 90 12.46 1.62 55.33
CA GLU A 90 11.04 1.57 55.04
C GLU A 90 10.65 2.48 53.86
N VAL A 91 11.22 3.69 53.80
CA VAL A 91 11.04 4.62 52.68
C VAL A 91 11.61 4.01 51.40
N GLN A 92 12.80 3.42 51.44
CA GLN A 92 13.44 2.75 50.31
C GLN A 92 12.54 1.65 49.74
N LYS A 93 12.01 0.77 50.61
CA LYS A 93 11.10 -0.31 50.21
C LYS A 93 9.82 0.21 49.57
N ARG A 94 9.21 1.26 50.16
CA ARG A 94 8.00 1.87 49.59
C ARG A 94 8.28 2.53 48.25
N LEU A 95 9.45 3.13 48.09
CA LEU A 95 9.85 3.83 46.87
C LEU A 95 10.17 2.84 45.74
N GLU A 96 10.79 1.70 46.07
CA GLU A 96 10.99 0.57 45.13
C GLU A 96 9.65 -0.04 44.71
N PHE A 97 8.73 -0.27 45.65
CA PHE A 97 7.39 -0.76 45.35
C PHE A 97 6.61 0.19 44.43
N LEU A 98 6.61 1.50 44.73
CA LEU A 98 5.94 2.50 43.92
C LEU A 98 6.56 2.61 42.52
N LYS A 99 7.89 2.49 42.41
CA LYS A 99 8.59 2.46 41.12
C LYS A 99 8.19 1.24 40.28
N GLN A 100 8.10 0.06 40.89
CA GLN A 100 7.63 -1.14 40.19
C GLN A 100 6.19 -0.97 39.73
N GLN A 101 5.31 -0.51 40.61
CA GLN A 101 3.90 -0.30 40.27
C GLN A 101 3.74 0.71 39.11
N ALA A 102 4.40 1.87 39.19
CA ALA A 102 4.34 2.87 38.12
C ALA A 102 4.96 2.38 36.81
N PHE A 103 5.99 1.54 36.87
CA PHE A 103 6.57 0.91 35.70
C PHE A 103 5.60 -0.08 35.06
N ASP A 104 4.96 -0.94 35.86
CA ASP A 104 4.00 -1.93 35.37
C ASP A 104 2.75 -1.26 34.79
N GLU A 105 2.23 -0.22 35.45
CA GLU A 105 1.11 0.60 34.97
C GLU A 105 1.46 1.30 33.65
N GLY A 106 2.61 1.99 33.58
CA GLY A 106 3.06 2.66 32.36
C GLY A 106 3.37 1.69 31.21
N PHE A 107 3.85 0.49 31.53
CA PHE A 107 4.09 -0.56 30.53
C PHE A 107 2.77 -1.12 29.98
N GLN A 108 1.78 -1.37 30.84
CA GLN A 108 0.45 -1.81 30.41
C GLN A 108 -0.25 -0.74 29.58
N GLU A 109 -0.24 0.51 30.03
CA GLU A 109 -0.83 1.63 29.31
C GLU A 109 -0.14 1.82 27.95
N GLY A 110 1.19 1.74 27.88
CA GLY A 110 1.94 1.82 26.63
C GLY A 110 1.62 0.68 25.65
N ILE A 111 1.38 -0.53 26.15
CA ILE A 111 0.93 -1.66 25.31
C ILE A 111 -0.49 -1.41 24.78
N GLU A 112 -1.40 -0.94 25.62
CA GLU A 112 -2.78 -0.67 25.20
C GLU A 112 -2.87 0.47 24.19
N GLN A 113 -2.17 1.58 24.45
CA GLN A 113 -2.08 2.70 23.52
C GLN A 113 -1.44 2.28 22.19
N GLY A 114 -0.33 1.53 22.24
CA GLY A 114 0.33 1.03 21.03
C GLY A 114 -0.55 0.08 20.22
N LYS A 115 -1.36 -0.78 20.89
CA LYS A 115 -2.34 -1.63 20.20
C LYS A 115 -3.45 -0.82 19.54
N ALA A 116 -3.98 0.19 20.23
CA ALA A 116 -5.03 1.04 19.69
C ALA A 116 -4.53 1.83 18.47
N GLU A 117 -3.35 2.45 18.57
CA GLU A 117 -2.76 3.21 17.48
C GLU A 117 -2.47 2.33 16.25
N VAL A 118 -1.87 1.16 16.43
CA VAL A 118 -1.63 0.21 15.33
C VAL A 118 -2.94 -0.26 14.70
N PHE A 119 -3.97 -0.52 15.51
CA PHE A 119 -5.27 -0.93 15.01
C PHE A 119 -5.91 0.17 14.14
N ASP A 120 -5.93 1.41 14.62
CA ASP A 120 -6.49 2.54 13.89
C ASP A 120 -5.72 2.85 12.61
N GLN A 121 -4.38 2.86 12.66
CA GLN A 121 -3.54 3.04 11.48
C GLN A 121 -3.75 1.92 10.45
N THR A 122 -3.77 0.66 10.90
CA THR A 122 -4.00 -0.49 10.01
C THR A 122 -5.38 -0.42 9.37
N ARG A 123 -6.39 -0.02 10.14
CA ARG A 123 -7.76 0.14 9.65
C ARG A 123 -7.83 1.23 8.59
N GLN A 124 -7.28 2.41 8.85
CA GLN A 124 -7.25 3.51 7.87
C GLN A 124 -6.53 3.11 6.60
N MET A 125 -5.33 2.54 6.70
CA MET A 125 -4.58 2.04 5.54
C MET A 125 -5.34 0.96 4.76
N THR A 126 -6.10 0.10 5.45
CA THR A 126 -6.89 -0.94 4.81
C THR A 126 -8.10 -0.34 4.09
N GLU A 127 -8.80 0.60 4.72
CA GLU A 127 -9.92 1.33 4.11
C GLU A 127 -9.45 2.09 2.86
N GLU A 128 -8.31 2.79 2.91
CA GLU A 128 -7.69 3.44 1.74
C GLU A 128 -7.33 2.46 0.63
N LYS A 129 -6.74 1.32 0.96
CA LYS A 129 -6.42 0.28 -0.05
C LYS A 129 -7.69 -0.30 -0.67
N LEU A 130 -8.75 -0.49 0.10
CA LEU A 130 -10.03 -1.00 -0.38
C LEU A 130 -10.73 0.01 -1.29
N THR A 131 -10.70 1.31 -0.95
CA THR A 131 -11.28 2.36 -1.81
C THR A 131 -10.50 2.46 -3.11
N HIS A 132 -9.16 2.43 -3.07
CA HIS A 132 -8.33 2.38 -4.28
C HIS A 132 -8.60 1.14 -5.14
N LEU A 133 -8.69 -0.05 -4.54
CA LEU A 133 -9.01 -1.28 -5.27
C LEU A 133 -10.40 -1.18 -5.92
N THR A 134 -11.38 -0.64 -5.21
CA THR A 134 -12.74 -0.46 -5.73
C THR A 134 -12.75 0.50 -6.92
N ALA A 135 -12.01 1.60 -6.84
CA ALA A 135 -11.87 2.57 -7.94
C ALA A 135 -11.21 1.93 -9.17
N LEU A 136 -10.12 1.16 -8.98
CA LEU A 136 -9.46 0.43 -10.06
C LEU A 136 -10.40 -0.58 -10.74
N ILE A 137 -11.20 -1.32 -9.96
CA ILE A 137 -12.17 -2.26 -10.51
C ILE A 137 -13.22 -1.51 -11.36
N GLN A 138 -13.72 -0.38 -10.88
CA GLN A 138 -14.69 0.43 -11.61
C GLN A 138 -14.11 0.98 -12.92
N GLU A 139 -12.86 1.46 -12.89
CA GLU A 139 -12.15 1.95 -14.08
C GLU A 139 -11.97 0.85 -15.12
N VAL A 140 -11.53 -0.34 -14.71
CA VAL A 140 -11.37 -1.51 -15.61
C VAL A 140 -12.72 -1.95 -16.19
N LEU A 141 -13.80 -1.91 -15.42
CA LEU A 141 -15.13 -2.24 -15.91
C LEU A 141 -15.62 -1.23 -16.95
N ALA A 142 -15.40 0.07 -16.72
CA ALA A 142 -15.76 1.12 -17.66
C ALA A 142 -14.94 1.02 -18.96
N GLU A 143 -13.62 0.82 -18.85
CA GLU A 143 -12.74 0.61 -20.01
C GLU A 143 -13.17 -0.61 -20.83
N LYS A 144 -13.56 -1.70 -20.15
CA LYS A 144 -14.06 -2.90 -20.84
C LYS A 144 -15.35 -2.62 -21.61
N GLU A 145 -16.30 -1.87 -21.04
CA GLU A 145 -17.53 -1.51 -21.74
C GLU A 145 -17.24 -0.64 -22.97
N GLU A 146 -16.34 0.34 -22.84
CA GLU A 146 -15.92 1.17 -23.95
C GLU A 146 -15.21 0.37 -25.06
N LEU A 147 -14.31 -0.54 -24.67
CA LEU A 147 -13.61 -1.40 -25.62
C LEU A 147 -14.59 -2.29 -26.39
N LEU A 148 -15.56 -2.90 -25.71
CA LEU A 148 -16.59 -3.72 -26.37
C LEU A 148 -17.45 -2.89 -27.33
N ALA A 149 -17.78 -1.66 -26.98
CA ALA A 149 -18.53 -0.76 -27.88
C ALA A 149 -17.71 -0.39 -29.13
N ARG A 150 -16.40 -0.10 -28.96
CA ARG A 150 -15.48 0.18 -30.07
C ARG A 150 -15.33 -1.03 -31.00
N GLU A 151 -15.03 -2.20 -30.45
CA GLU A 151 -14.89 -3.46 -31.22
C GLU A 151 -16.15 -3.82 -32.00
N LYS A 152 -17.33 -3.58 -31.40
CA LYS A 152 -18.62 -3.77 -32.07
C LYS A 152 -18.75 -2.83 -33.27
N ASN A 153 -18.41 -1.56 -33.12
CA ASN A 153 -18.42 -0.59 -34.21
C ASN A 153 -17.40 -0.95 -35.30
N ASP A 154 -16.18 -1.34 -34.93
CA ASP A 154 -15.16 -1.74 -35.90
C ASP A 154 -15.58 -2.99 -36.69
N THR A 155 -16.21 -3.96 -36.03
CA THR A 155 -16.76 -5.14 -36.70
C THR A 155 -17.83 -4.76 -37.72
N TYR A 156 -18.77 -3.88 -37.37
CA TYR A 156 -19.78 -3.45 -38.33
C TYR A 156 -19.19 -2.61 -39.47
N ARG A 157 -18.21 -1.75 -39.21
CA ARG A 157 -17.50 -1.00 -40.25
C ARG A 157 -16.81 -1.94 -41.22
N LEU A 158 -16.19 -3.01 -40.71
CA LEU A 158 -15.58 -4.06 -41.53
C LEU A 158 -16.63 -4.75 -42.40
N VAL A 159 -17.76 -5.17 -41.84
CA VAL A 159 -18.85 -5.83 -42.58
C VAL A 159 -19.44 -4.90 -43.64
N ARG A 160 -19.67 -3.62 -43.32
CA ARG A 160 -20.15 -2.59 -44.25
C ARG A 160 -19.20 -2.45 -45.44
N ASN A 161 -17.91 -2.28 -45.17
CA ASN A 161 -16.90 -2.09 -46.20
C ASN A 161 -16.72 -3.36 -47.05
N LEU A 162 -16.71 -4.53 -46.42
CA LEU A 162 -16.63 -5.81 -47.12
C LEU A 162 -17.84 -6.04 -48.04
N SER A 163 -19.04 -5.67 -47.59
CA SER A 163 -20.26 -5.76 -48.40
C SER A 163 -20.17 -4.85 -49.63
N LYS A 164 -19.72 -3.59 -49.46
CA LYS A 164 -19.46 -2.69 -50.59
C LYS A 164 -18.45 -3.28 -51.58
N TRP A 165 -17.36 -3.87 -51.08
CA TRP A 165 -16.34 -4.50 -51.94
C TRP A 165 -16.85 -5.72 -52.69
N ILE A 166 -17.63 -6.58 -52.05
CA ILE A 166 -18.25 -7.74 -52.70
C ILE A 166 -19.20 -7.26 -53.80
N VAL A 167 -20.06 -6.27 -53.51
CA VAL A 167 -20.98 -5.70 -54.52
C VAL A 167 -20.21 -5.13 -55.71
N LEU A 168 -19.18 -4.30 -55.46
CA LEU A 168 -18.36 -3.74 -56.54
C LEU A 168 -17.65 -4.81 -57.38
N ARG A 169 -17.27 -5.93 -56.77
CA ARG A 169 -16.65 -7.05 -57.48
C ARG A 169 -17.66 -7.79 -58.34
N GLU A 170 -18.81 -8.17 -57.79
CA GLU A 170 -19.86 -8.88 -58.54
C GLU A 170 -20.39 -8.03 -59.70
N LEU A 171 -20.53 -6.71 -59.51
CA LEU A 171 -20.95 -5.78 -60.56
C LEU A 171 -19.95 -5.65 -61.71
N LYS A 172 -18.66 -5.92 -61.50
CA LYS A 172 -17.67 -5.93 -62.59
C LYS A 172 -17.83 -7.15 -63.49
N ASP A 173 -18.26 -8.27 -62.91
CA ASP A 173 -18.39 -9.54 -63.62
C ASP A 173 -19.82 -9.74 -64.17
N ASP A 174 -20.80 -8.94 -63.72
CA ASP A 174 -22.19 -9.01 -64.17
C ASP A 174 -22.49 -8.10 -65.38
N GLY A 175 -22.49 -8.71 -66.57
CA GLY A 175 -22.86 -8.03 -67.82
C GLY A 175 -24.34 -7.67 -67.97
N LYS A 176 -25.23 -8.10 -67.07
CA LYS A 176 -26.69 -7.86 -67.15
C LYS A 176 -27.25 -7.04 -66.01
N TYR A 177 -26.39 -6.42 -65.21
CA TYR A 177 -26.80 -5.62 -64.06
C TYR A 177 -27.76 -4.49 -64.46
N ILE A 178 -27.44 -3.75 -65.52
CA ILE A 178 -28.20 -2.57 -65.97
C ILE A 178 -29.62 -2.94 -66.41
N GLU A 179 -29.80 -4.07 -67.10
CA GLU A 179 -31.13 -4.59 -67.47
C GLU A 179 -31.99 -4.84 -66.23
N ARG A 180 -31.42 -5.54 -65.24
CA ARG A 180 -32.13 -5.91 -64.01
C ARG A 180 -32.43 -4.69 -63.14
N LEU A 181 -31.50 -3.75 -63.08
CA LEU A 181 -31.70 -2.49 -62.37
C LEU A 181 -32.84 -1.69 -63.01
N LEU A 182 -32.88 -1.60 -64.34
CA LEU A 182 -33.88 -0.79 -65.04
C LEU A 182 -35.26 -1.41 -64.87
N GLU A 183 -35.35 -2.73 -65.01
CA GLU A 183 -36.56 -3.50 -64.73
C GLU A 183 -37.09 -3.24 -63.31
N LYS A 184 -36.21 -3.26 -62.31
CA LYS A 184 -36.56 -3.00 -60.91
C LYS A 184 -37.05 -1.57 -60.70
N LEU A 185 -36.31 -0.56 -61.18
CA LEU A 185 -36.68 0.85 -60.94
C LEU A 185 -37.98 1.24 -61.64
N VAL A 186 -38.22 0.75 -62.88
CA VAL A 186 -39.50 0.98 -63.58
C VAL A 186 -40.66 0.33 -62.83
N THR A 187 -40.43 -0.84 -62.23
CA THR A 187 -41.44 -1.52 -61.39
C THR A 187 -41.71 -0.73 -60.10
N GLU A 188 -40.67 -0.22 -59.43
CA GLU A 188 -40.79 0.59 -58.21
C GLU A 188 -41.49 1.94 -58.47
N LEU A 189 -41.23 2.57 -59.62
CA LEU A 189 -41.86 3.84 -60.01
C LEU A 189 -43.35 3.68 -60.35
N GLY A 190 -43.78 2.47 -60.70
CA GLY A 190 -45.17 2.15 -61.04
C GLY A 190 -45.70 2.84 -62.30
N SER A 191 -44.83 3.49 -63.09
CA SER A 191 -45.17 4.17 -64.33
C SER A 191 -44.41 3.56 -65.51
N LYS A 192 -45.13 3.35 -66.62
CA LYS A 192 -44.58 2.86 -67.90
C LYS A 192 -44.65 3.90 -69.02
N GLN A 193 -44.98 5.14 -68.67
CA GLN A 193 -45.20 6.23 -69.62
C GLN A 193 -44.36 7.44 -69.24
N ASN A 194 -43.92 8.21 -70.23
CA ASN A 194 -43.19 9.46 -70.05
C ASN A 194 -41.99 9.27 -69.12
N LEU A 195 -41.05 8.41 -69.55
CA LEU A 195 -39.83 8.10 -68.79
C LEU A 195 -38.65 8.87 -69.37
N LEU A 196 -37.98 9.64 -68.53
CA LEU A 196 -36.68 10.25 -68.84
C LEU A 196 -35.60 9.47 -68.10
N ILE A 197 -34.67 8.87 -68.84
CA ILE A 197 -33.58 8.06 -68.28
C ILE A 197 -32.27 8.78 -68.54
N GLN A 198 -31.61 9.25 -67.48
CA GLN A 198 -30.30 9.88 -67.55
C GLN A 198 -29.23 8.84 -67.24
N VAL A 199 -28.31 8.63 -68.19
CA VAL A 199 -27.24 7.63 -68.10
C VAL A 199 -25.88 8.27 -68.35
N ASN A 200 -24.83 7.63 -67.85
CA ASN A 200 -23.47 8.03 -68.22
C ASN A 200 -23.20 7.80 -69.72
N ARG A 201 -22.35 8.65 -70.30
CA ARG A 201 -21.96 8.59 -71.72
C ARG A 201 -21.44 7.20 -72.16
N ALA A 202 -20.76 6.46 -71.30
CA ALA A 202 -20.23 5.13 -71.63
C ALA A 202 -21.33 4.06 -71.80
N GLN A 203 -22.49 4.24 -71.15
CA GLN A 203 -23.61 3.30 -71.20
C GLN A 203 -24.69 3.74 -72.19
N PHE A 204 -24.68 5.01 -72.63
CA PHE A 204 -25.68 5.56 -73.56
C PHE A 204 -25.81 4.74 -74.85
N GLU A 205 -24.70 4.26 -75.41
CA GLU A 205 -24.69 3.47 -76.64
C GLU A 205 -25.35 2.09 -76.47
N ALA A 206 -25.32 1.51 -75.27
CA ALA A 206 -25.90 0.20 -74.96
C ALA A 206 -27.39 0.27 -74.56
N MET A 207 -27.93 1.46 -74.28
CA MET A 207 -29.31 1.60 -73.79
C MET A 207 -30.41 1.15 -74.75
N PRO A 208 -30.30 1.27 -76.09
CA PRO A 208 -31.32 0.74 -76.99
C PRO A 208 -31.54 -0.77 -76.81
N GLU A 209 -30.44 -1.54 -76.73
CA GLU A 209 -30.50 -3.00 -76.53
C GLU A 209 -31.08 -3.34 -75.15
N VAL A 210 -30.69 -2.60 -74.11
CA VAL A 210 -31.21 -2.76 -72.75
C VAL A 210 -32.72 -2.48 -72.70
N LEU A 211 -33.19 -1.43 -73.38
CA LEU A 211 -34.60 -1.06 -73.43
C LEU A 211 -35.44 -2.14 -74.13
N ASP A 212 -34.95 -2.72 -75.22
CA ASP A 212 -35.64 -3.81 -75.91
C ASP A 212 -35.83 -5.02 -74.99
N VAL A 213 -34.79 -5.40 -74.24
CA VAL A 213 -34.86 -6.49 -73.26
C VAL A 213 -35.84 -6.19 -72.14
N VAL A 214 -35.84 -4.96 -71.62
CA VAL A 214 -36.75 -4.56 -70.53
C VAL A 214 -38.20 -4.46 -71.02
N GLN A 215 -38.45 -3.93 -72.23
CA GLN A 215 -39.77 -3.90 -72.85
C GLN A 215 -40.32 -5.31 -73.11
N ALA A 216 -39.47 -6.26 -73.48
CA ALA A 216 -39.87 -7.65 -73.66
C ALA A 216 -40.36 -8.30 -72.34
N ARG A 217 -39.84 -7.87 -71.18
CA ARG A 217 -40.22 -8.40 -69.86
C ARG A 217 -41.38 -7.65 -69.20
N LEU A 218 -41.36 -6.32 -69.23
CA LEU A 218 -42.33 -5.47 -68.54
C LEU A 218 -43.49 -5.00 -69.42
N GLY A 219 -43.41 -5.21 -70.74
CA GLY A 219 -44.35 -4.69 -71.72
C GLY A 219 -43.93 -3.33 -72.29
N GLU A 220 -44.71 -2.83 -73.24
CA GLU A 220 -44.41 -1.60 -73.99
C GLU A 220 -44.25 -0.37 -73.06
N LEU A 221 -43.09 0.27 -73.14
CA LEU A 221 -42.80 1.54 -72.46
C LEU A 221 -43.13 2.68 -73.42
N LYS A 222 -44.02 3.59 -73.04
CA LYS A 222 -44.48 4.70 -73.90
C LYS A 222 -43.70 5.97 -73.61
N ASN A 223 -43.27 6.68 -74.65
CA ASN A 223 -42.55 7.95 -74.54
C ASN A 223 -41.31 7.87 -73.63
N VAL A 224 -40.35 7.00 -73.98
CA VAL A 224 -39.06 6.92 -73.29
C VAL A 224 -38.04 7.83 -73.97
N ARG A 225 -37.38 8.69 -73.21
CA ARG A 225 -36.27 9.53 -73.65
C ARG A 225 -35.03 9.16 -72.84
N VAL A 226 -33.93 8.87 -73.54
CA VAL A 226 -32.64 8.60 -72.91
C VAL A 226 -31.73 9.81 -73.15
N GLU A 227 -31.08 10.29 -72.10
CA GLU A 227 -30.13 11.39 -72.16
C GLU A 227 -28.79 10.98 -71.55
N ALA A 228 -27.70 11.45 -72.17
CA ALA A 228 -26.37 11.25 -71.64
C ALA A 228 -26.03 12.40 -70.69
N ASP A 229 -25.77 12.07 -69.43
CA ASP A 229 -25.34 13.00 -68.39
C ASP A 229 -23.94 12.60 -67.89
N SER A 230 -23.02 13.56 -67.83
CA SER A 230 -21.66 13.34 -67.31
C SER A 230 -21.60 13.24 -65.79
N ASP A 231 -22.61 13.76 -65.09
CA ASP A 231 -22.64 13.80 -63.62
C ASP A 231 -23.13 12.47 -63.03
N VAL A 232 -23.71 11.59 -63.86
CA VAL A 232 -24.15 10.25 -63.49
C VAL A 232 -22.96 9.29 -63.50
N SER A 233 -22.76 8.57 -62.39
CA SER A 233 -21.70 7.57 -62.27
C SER A 233 -21.88 6.37 -63.22
N PRO A 234 -20.77 5.73 -63.66
CA PRO A 234 -20.84 4.51 -64.45
C PRO A 234 -21.65 3.42 -63.75
N ASN A 235 -22.39 2.64 -64.54
CA ASN A 235 -23.28 1.58 -64.06
C ASN A 235 -24.44 2.07 -63.17
N GLY A 236 -24.77 3.35 -63.20
CA GLY A 236 -25.95 3.93 -62.58
C GLY A 236 -26.79 4.71 -63.60
N PHE A 237 -28.05 4.96 -63.26
CA PHE A 237 -28.91 5.88 -64.01
C PHE A 237 -29.99 6.46 -63.12
N VAL A 238 -30.50 7.61 -63.52
CA VAL A 238 -31.60 8.31 -62.86
C VAL A 238 -32.83 8.20 -63.76
N ILE A 239 -33.97 7.78 -63.20
CA ILE A 239 -35.25 7.75 -63.90
C ILE A 239 -36.15 8.84 -63.35
N GLU A 240 -36.68 9.66 -64.25
CA GLU A 240 -37.73 10.62 -63.97
C GLU A 240 -39.02 10.23 -64.72
N SER A 241 -40.16 10.33 -64.03
CA SER A 241 -41.50 10.17 -64.60
C SER A 241 -42.47 11.11 -63.89
N GLU A 242 -43.73 11.11 -64.33
CA GLU A 242 -44.81 11.89 -63.71
C GLU A 242 -45.03 11.54 -62.23
N ASN A 243 -44.69 10.31 -61.84
CA ASN A 243 -44.84 9.81 -60.48
C ASN A 243 -43.67 10.16 -59.56
N GLY A 244 -42.55 10.70 -60.09
CA GLY A 244 -41.38 11.08 -59.31
C GLY A 244 -40.05 10.73 -59.98
N ILE A 245 -38.99 10.94 -59.22
CA ILE A 245 -37.60 10.72 -59.63
C ILE A 245 -37.01 9.64 -58.72
N ILE A 246 -36.39 8.63 -59.32
CA ILE A 246 -35.64 7.59 -58.61
C ILE A 246 -34.19 7.61 -59.06
N ASN A 247 -33.29 7.81 -58.10
CA ASN A 247 -31.86 7.74 -58.32
C ASN A 247 -31.37 6.30 -58.12
N GLY A 248 -30.94 5.66 -59.21
CA GLY A 248 -30.41 4.30 -59.22
C GLY A 248 -28.88 4.22 -59.18
N THR A 249 -28.16 5.33 -58.91
CA THR A 249 -26.70 5.32 -58.91
C THR A 249 -26.12 4.46 -57.78
N LEU A 250 -24.89 3.98 -57.97
CA LEU A 250 -24.21 3.16 -56.97
C LEU A 250 -23.97 3.93 -55.67
N GLU A 251 -23.76 5.23 -55.75
CA GLU A 251 -23.62 6.11 -54.59
C GLU A 251 -24.89 6.09 -53.75
N GLU A 252 -26.08 6.26 -54.36
CA GLU A 252 -27.34 6.24 -53.63
C GLU A 252 -27.64 4.85 -53.05
N GLN A 253 -27.31 3.79 -53.79
CA GLN A 253 -27.46 2.42 -53.29
C GLN A 253 -26.54 2.14 -52.09
N PHE A 254 -25.30 2.64 -52.10
CA PHE A 254 -24.40 2.54 -50.95
C PHE A 254 -24.85 3.43 -49.81
N HIS A 255 -25.44 4.59 -50.08
CA HIS A 255 -26.02 5.44 -49.05
C HIS A 255 -27.24 4.78 -48.39
N GLN A 256 -28.05 4.04 -49.15
CA GLN A 256 -29.13 3.21 -48.60
C GLN A 256 -28.56 2.05 -47.75
N LEU A 257 -27.50 1.41 -48.22
CA LEU A 257 -26.80 0.37 -47.45
C LEU A 257 -26.27 0.94 -46.13
N ASP A 258 -25.66 2.13 -46.16
CA ASP A 258 -25.14 2.81 -44.98
C ASP A 258 -26.25 3.13 -43.97
N ARG A 259 -27.41 3.61 -44.44
CA ARG A 259 -28.61 3.81 -43.59
C ARG A 259 -29.09 2.53 -42.90
N LEU A 260 -28.96 1.36 -43.54
CA LEU A 260 -29.29 0.09 -42.89
C LEU A 260 -28.32 -0.24 -41.75
N PHE A 261 -27.04 0.13 -41.88
CA PHE A 261 -26.04 -0.04 -40.83
C PHE A 261 -26.18 1.01 -39.71
N GLU A 262 -26.65 2.22 -40.01
CA GLU A 262 -26.98 3.24 -39.00
C GLU A 262 -28.03 2.74 -38.01
N ALA A 263 -29.06 2.04 -38.50
CA ALA A 263 -30.11 1.45 -37.66
C ALA A 263 -29.58 0.45 -36.61
N VAL A 264 -28.38 -0.10 -36.80
CA VAL A 264 -27.74 -1.08 -35.91
C VAL A 264 -26.73 -0.42 -34.94
N GLY A 265 -26.62 0.92 -34.99
CA GLY A 265 -25.83 1.73 -34.05
C GLY A 265 -24.46 2.13 -34.55
N LEU A 266 -24.21 2.06 -35.86
CA LEU A 266 -23.04 2.70 -36.47
C LEU A 266 -23.37 4.16 -36.79
N GLU A 267 -22.68 5.11 -36.18
CA GLU A 267 -22.72 6.48 -36.65
C GLU A 267 -22.10 6.55 -38.06
N SER A 268 -22.75 7.30 -38.95
CA SER A 268 -22.24 7.57 -40.29
C SER A 268 -20.90 8.29 -40.16
N ASP A 269 -19.87 7.74 -40.80
CA ASP A 269 -18.60 8.45 -40.95
C ASP A 269 -18.87 9.59 -41.96
N GLU A 270 -19.05 10.82 -41.48
CA GLU A 270 -18.91 12.02 -42.32
C GLU A 270 -17.51 12.12 -42.93
#